data_AF-D0GK49-F1
#
_entry.id   AF-D0GK49-F1
#
_cell.length_a   1.000
_cell.length_b   1.000
_cell.length_c   1.000
_cell.angle_alpha   90.00
_cell.angle_beta   90.00
_cell.angle_gamma   90.00
#
_symmetry.space_group_name_H-M   'P 1'
#
loop_
_entity.id
_entity.type
_entity.pdbx_description
1 polymer ?
#
loop_
_entity_poly.entity_id
_entity_poly.type
_entity_poly.pdbx_seq_one_letter_code
_entity_poly.pdbx_strand_id
1 'polypeptide(L)'
;MKYKIKITDNQKKEINISEDEIIEVKYNIGLTEKNDYANNRSSVEMEITGKIISNLESTDSGNLGINDDLYEKNKKNIIDLVSWSESYLGDNDYRNIEVDVDLGSDKKINYKFSDMFVHNFFQELSIEKGIGLFVIKLKQKFHQNHKIEIK
;
A
#
# COMPACT_ATOMS: atom_id res chain seq x y z
N MET A 1 -7.47 -7.54 -14.79
CA MET A 1 -7.82 -6.73 -13.60
C MET A 1 -6.63 -5.86 -13.29
N LYS A 2 -6.83 -4.56 -13.09
CA LYS A 2 -5.75 -3.61 -12.79
C LYS A 2 -6.02 -2.99 -11.44
N TYR A 3 -4.95 -2.72 -10.69
CA TYR A 3 -5.02 -2.17 -9.34
C TYR A 3 -4.20 -0.89 -9.25
N LYS A 4 -4.71 0.10 -8.53
CA LYS A 4 -3.91 1.25 -8.09
C LYS A 4 -4.16 1.44 -6.61
N ILE A 5 -3.10 1.77 -5.88
CA ILE A 5 -3.19 2.04 -4.45
C ILE A 5 -2.71 3.46 -4.20
N LYS A 6 -3.53 4.22 -3.49
CA LYS A 6 -3.20 5.55 -3.02
C LYS A 6 -3.20 5.56 -1.50
N ILE A 7 -2.05 5.87 -0.90
CA ILE A 7 -1.89 5.98 0.55
C ILE A 7 -1.69 7.46 0.87
N THR A 8 -2.55 8.01 1.73
CA THR A 8 -2.55 9.44 2.06
C THR A 8 -2.42 9.63 3.56
N ASP A 9 -1.41 10.41 3.97
CA ASP A 9 -1.22 10.85 5.35
C ASP A 9 -2.10 12.07 5.68
N ASN A 10 -2.28 12.35 6.98
CA ASN A 10 -2.96 13.52 7.52
C ASN A 10 -2.38 14.85 7.00
N GLN A 11 -1.08 14.87 6.66
CA GLN A 11 -0.39 16.01 6.05
C GLN A 11 -0.52 16.07 4.51
N LYS A 12 -1.41 15.27 3.91
CA LYS A 12 -1.60 15.15 2.44
C LYS A 12 -0.37 14.70 1.66
N LYS A 13 0.58 14.01 2.31
CA LYS A 13 1.63 13.27 1.60
C LYS A 13 1.01 12.02 0.99
N GLU A 14 1.27 11.80 -0.29
CA GLU A 14 0.69 10.71 -1.06
C GLU A 14 1.78 9.73 -1.52
N ILE A 15 1.57 8.45 -1.24
CA ILE A 15 2.30 7.34 -1.86
C ILE A 15 1.35 6.70 -2.88
N ASN A 16 1.74 6.68 -4.14
CA ASN A 16 0.92 6.18 -5.23
C ASN A 16 1.60 4.97 -5.86
N ILE A 17 1.08 3.78 -5.57
CA ILE A 17 1.60 2.51 -6.07
C ILE A 17 0.79 2.12 -7.30
N SER A 18 1.48 1.97 -8.43
CA SER A 18 0.89 1.67 -9.74
C SER A 18 0.66 0.18 -9.95
N GLU A 19 -0.08 -0.15 -11.02
CA GLU A 19 -0.43 -1.54 -11.37
C GLU A 19 0.79 -2.43 -11.63
N ASP A 20 1.88 -1.87 -12.15
CA ASP A 20 3.10 -2.61 -12.46
C ASP A 20 3.94 -2.93 -11.21
N GLU A 21 3.73 -2.16 -10.14
CA GLU A 21 4.41 -2.32 -8.85
C GLU A 21 3.68 -3.32 -7.94
N ILE A 22 2.39 -3.60 -8.17
CA ILE A 22 1.56 -4.43 -7.29
C ILE A 22 1.57 -5.88 -7.77
N ILE A 23 1.84 -6.81 -6.84
CA ILE A 23 1.68 -8.26 -7.08
C ILE A 23 0.34 -8.72 -6.51
N GLU A 24 0.04 -8.32 -5.27
CA GLU A 24 -1.14 -8.82 -4.56
C GLU A 24 -1.63 -7.82 -3.52
N VAL A 25 -2.95 -7.73 -3.36
CA VAL A 25 -3.62 -7.02 -2.28
C VAL A 25 -4.61 -7.97 -1.63
N LYS A 26 -4.43 -8.25 -0.34
CA LYS A 26 -5.36 -9.01 0.49
C LYS A 26 -5.94 -8.09 1.55
N TYR A 27 -7.22 -8.21 1.83
CA TYR A 27 -7.81 -7.57 3.01
C TYR A 27 -8.84 -8.50 3.65
N ASN A 28 -9.00 -8.37 4.96
CA ASN A 28 -9.99 -9.09 5.75
C ASN A 28 -10.79 -8.09 6.61
N ILE A 29 -12.08 -8.34 6.75
CA ILE A 29 -13.00 -7.53 7.55
C ILE A 29 -13.74 -8.47 8.50
N GLY A 30 -13.35 -8.47 9.77
CA GLY A 30 -14.05 -9.16 10.84
C GLY A 30 -15.41 -8.51 11.11
N LEU A 31 -16.48 -9.31 11.08
CA LEU A 31 -17.79 -8.88 11.56
C LEU A 31 -17.78 -9.00 13.09
N THR A 32 -17.79 -7.87 13.80
CA THR A 32 -17.98 -7.89 15.25
C THR A 32 -19.44 -8.25 15.56
N GLU A 33 -19.67 -9.40 16.20
CA GLU A 33 -21.01 -9.75 16.66
C GLU A 33 -21.44 -8.83 17.82
N LYS A 34 -22.74 -8.49 17.85
CA LYS A 34 -23.36 -7.50 18.74
C LYS A 34 -23.15 -7.71 20.25
N ASN A 35 -22.61 -8.85 20.67
CA ASN A 35 -22.45 -9.25 22.07
C ASN A 35 -20.99 -9.45 22.53
N ASP A 36 -19.99 -9.20 21.67
CA ASP A 36 -18.59 -9.20 22.11
C ASP A 36 -18.22 -7.83 22.69
N TYR A 37 -18.37 -7.71 24.01
CA TYR A 37 -17.89 -6.56 24.80
C TYR A 37 -16.35 -6.45 24.84
N ALA A 38 -15.63 -7.38 24.19
CA ALA A 38 -14.19 -7.28 23.99
C ALA A 38 -13.90 -6.42 22.76
N ASN A 39 -14.01 -5.11 22.99
CA ASN A 39 -13.54 -4.04 22.13
C ASN A 39 -11.99 -4.13 21.98
N ASN A 40 -11.43 -5.18 21.37
CA ASN A 40 -9.97 -5.36 21.34
C ASN A 40 -9.39 -6.00 20.07
N ARG A 41 -10.18 -6.13 19.00
CA ARG A 41 -9.68 -6.63 17.71
C ARG A 41 -10.06 -5.67 16.61
N SER A 42 -9.06 -5.01 16.02
CA SER A 42 -9.28 -4.30 14.75
C SER A 42 -9.87 -5.30 13.77
N SER A 43 -11.05 -4.99 13.23
CA SER A 43 -11.72 -5.89 12.30
C SER A 43 -11.06 -5.86 10.93
N VAL A 44 -10.32 -4.80 10.60
CA VAL A 44 -9.78 -4.61 9.25
C VAL A 44 -8.28 -4.84 9.24
N GLU A 45 -7.86 -5.86 8.51
CA GLU A 45 -6.46 -6.18 8.23
C GLU A 45 -6.22 -6.14 6.72
N MET A 46 -5.07 -5.62 6.30
CA MET A 46 -4.68 -5.56 4.89
C MET A 46 -3.22 -5.97 4.72
N GLU A 47 -2.91 -6.67 3.64
CA GLU A 47 -1.58 -7.04 3.21
C GLU A 47 -1.40 -6.62 1.75
N ILE A 48 -0.38 -5.82 1.47
CA ILE A 48 0.00 -5.41 0.12
C ILE A 48 1.39 -5.99 -0.17
N THR A 49 1.50 -6.72 -1.28
CA THR A 49 2.76 -7.26 -1.78
C THR A 49 3.07 -6.58 -3.11
N GLY A 50 4.27 -6.02 -3.23
CA GLY A 50 4.72 -5.33 -4.43
C GLY A 50 6.18 -5.56 -4.78
N LYS A 51 6.54 -5.09 -5.98
CA LYS A 51 7.88 -5.20 -6.56
C LYS A 51 8.70 -3.95 -6.27
N ILE A 52 9.98 -4.18 -6.05
CA ILE A 52 11.02 -3.15 -6.08
C ILE A 52 11.65 -3.26 -7.46
N ILE A 53 11.35 -2.27 -8.30
CA ILE A 53 11.81 -2.23 -9.68
C ILE A 53 13.21 -1.62 -9.68
N SER A 54 14.15 -2.26 -10.38
CA SER A 54 15.51 -1.74 -10.57
C SER A 54 15.84 -1.63 -12.05
N ASN A 55 16.38 -0.48 -12.47
CA ASN A 55 17.05 -0.35 -13.76
C ASN A 55 18.57 -0.45 -13.55
N LEU A 56 19.13 -1.64 -13.72
CA LEU A 56 20.58 -1.86 -13.67
C LEU A 56 21.27 -1.54 -15.02
N GLU A 57 20.52 -1.24 -16.08
CA GLU A 57 21.03 -1.04 -17.44
C GLU A 57 21.11 0.42 -17.90
N SER A 58 21.12 1.40 -16.98
CA SER A 58 21.37 2.81 -17.37
C SER A 58 22.87 3.13 -17.39
N THR A 59 23.64 2.36 -18.14
CA THR A 59 24.91 2.81 -18.69
C THR A 59 24.74 2.86 -20.20
N ASP A 60 24.80 4.08 -20.72
CA ASP A 60 24.89 4.48 -22.14
C ASP A 60 23.60 4.91 -22.86
N SER A 61 23.58 6.22 -23.12
CA SER A 61 23.11 6.88 -24.36
C SER A 61 21.60 6.96 -24.70
N GLY A 62 21.06 8.16 -24.55
CA GLY A 62 20.46 8.84 -25.71
C GLY A 62 18.94 8.86 -25.89
N ASN A 63 18.13 8.37 -24.95
CA ASN A 63 16.67 8.55 -24.98
C ASN A 63 16.10 8.75 -23.56
N LEU A 64 16.43 9.89 -22.95
CA LEU A 64 15.77 10.37 -21.73
C LEU A 64 14.37 10.88 -22.08
N GLY A 65 13.32 10.30 -21.50
CA GLY A 65 12.03 10.99 -21.51
C GLY A 65 10.82 10.25 -20.98
N ILE A 66 10.77 8.91 -21.01
CA ILE A 66 9.49 8.21 -20.74
C ILE A 66 9.60 7.11 -19.66
N ASN A 67 10.76 6.46 -19.48
CA ASN A 67 10.89 5.32 -18.56
C ASN A 67 11.56 5.63 -17.21
N ASP A 68 12.16 6.80 -17.03
CA ASP A 68 12.84 7.17 -15.78
C ASP A 68 11.86 7.48 -14.63
N ASP A 69 10.66 7.97 -14.94
CA ASP A 69 9.69 8.42 -13.93
C ASP A 69 9.14 7.26 -13.09
N LEU A 70 8.85 6.11 -13.70
CA LEU A 70 8.33 4.95 -12.96
C LEU A 70 9.34 4.41 -11.96
N TYR A 71 10.61 4.33 -12.34
CA TYR A 71 11.67 3.80 -11.50
C TYR A 71 11.98 4.72 -10.32
N GLU A 72 12.16 6.01 -10.59
CA GLU A 72 12.41 6.99 -9.54
C GLU A 72 11.21 7.13 -8.61
N LYS A 73 9.98 7.04 -9.14
CA LYS A 73 8.76 6.98 -8.34
C LYS A 73 8.68 5.71 -7.50
N ASN A 74 9.00 4.54 -8.05
CA ASN A 74 9.01 3.29 -7.28
C ASN A 74 10.01 3.37 -6.12
N LYS A 75 11.26 3.81 -6.37
CA LYS A 75 12.24 4.03 -5.30
C LYS A 75 11.72 4.94 -4.20
N LYS A 76 11.17 6.09 -4.58
CA LYS A 76 10.61 7.05 -3.64
C LYS A 76 9.47 6.43 -2.83
N ASN A 77 8.56 5.72 -3.50
CA ASN A 77 7.47 4.99 -2.85
C ASN A 77 8.00 3.99 -1.81
N ILE A 78 9.02 3.19 -2.14
CA ILE A 78 9.62 2.23 -1.21
C ILE A 78 10.23 2.94 0.00
N ILE A 79 10.98 4.02 -0.20
CA ILE A 79 11.56 4.81 0.90
C ILE A 79 10.45 5.38 1.80
N ASP A 80 9.39 5.91 1.20
CA ASP A 80 8.25 6.47 1.94
C ASP A 80 7.47 5.39 2.71
N LEU A 81 7.35 4.17 2.16
CA LEU A 81 6.74 3.01 2.83
C LEU A 81 7.59 2.53 4.02
N VAL A 82 8.91 2.43 3.85
CA VAL A 82 9.83 2.07 4.94
C VAL A 82 9.76 3.14 6.03
N SER A 83 9.83 4.42 5.66
CA SER A 83 9.74 5.54 6.61
C SER A 83 8.42 5.53 7.38
N TRP A 84 7.31 5.17 6.73
CA TRP A 84 6.03 4.99 7.40
C TRP A 84 6.02 3.77 8.34
N SER A 85 6.65 2.66 7.94
CA SER A 85 6.75 1.47 8.82
C SER A 85 7.53 1.72 10.10
N GLU A 86 8.47 2.68 10.09
CA GLU A 86 9.26 3.07 11.25
C GLU A 86 8.59 4.17 12.10
N SER A 87 7.56 4.85 11.59
CA SER A 87 6.87 5.94 12.30
C SER A 87 5.91 5.42 13.37
N TYR A 88 6.43 4.73 14.39
CA TYR A 88 5.65 4.21 15.50
C TYR A 88 5.29 5.33 16.49
N LEU A 89 4.00 5.45 16.88
CA LEU A 89 3.47 6.43 17.85
C LEU A 89 3.57 7.92 17.45
N GLY A 90 3.90 8.23 16.19
CA GLY A 90 3.90 9.61 15.68
C GLY A 90 2.53 10.07 15.17
N ASP A 91 2.35 11.38 14.98
CA ASP A 91 1.12 11.96 14.40
C ASP A 91 0.81 11.47 12.97
N ASN A 92 1.82 10.90 12.28
CA ASN A 92 1.77 10.39 10.91
C ASN A 92 1.75 8.85 10.83
N ASP A 93 1.49 8.17 11.95
CA ASP A 93 1.41 6.70 12.06
C ASP A 93 0.19 6.15 11.28
N TYR A 94 -0.89 6.93 11.23
CA TYR A 94 -2.14 6.55 10.59
C TYR A 94 -2.29 7.18 9.20
N ARG A 95 -2.64 6.37 8.21
CA ARG A 95 -2.89 6.80 6.83
C ARG A 95 -4.15 6.18 6.27
N ASN A 96 -4.78 6.90 5.34
CA ASN A 96 -5.90 6.39 4.57
C ASN A 96 -5.39 5.67 3.32
N ILE A 97 -6.03 4.56 2.97
CA ILE A 97 -5.67 3.74 1.82
C ILE A 97 -6.88 3.63 0.90
N GLU A 98 -6.69 4.03 -0.34
CA GLU A 98 -7.66 3.86 -1.41
C GLU A 98 -7.14 2.79 -2.38
N VAL A 99 -7.95 1.78 -2.66
CA VAL A 99 -7.65 0.70 -3.60
C VAL A 99 -8.64 0.80 -4.75
N ASP A 100 -8.15 1.26 -5.90
CA ASP A 100 -8.90 1.30 -7.15
C ASP A 100 -8.70 -0.02 -7.89
N VAL A 101 -9.81 -0.71 -8.15
CA VAL A 101 -9.84 -1.97 -8.91
C VAL A 101 -10.60 -1.76 -10.20
N ASP A 102 -9.91 -1.94 -11.32
CA ASP A 102 -10.52 -1.98 -12.66
C ASP A 102 -10.82 -3.43 -13.04
N LEU A 103 -12.11 -3.76 -13.08
CA LEU A 103 -12.63 -5.08 -13.45
C LEU A 103 -12.77 -5.26 -14.97
N GLY A 104 -12.52 -4.21 -15.75
CA GLY A 104 -12.81 -4.15 -17.18
C GLY A 104 -14.29 -3.87 -17.47
N SER A 105 -14.61 -3.65 -18.76
CA SER A 105 -15.98 -3.34 -19.23
C SER A 105 -16.62 -2.16 -18.49
N ASP A 106 -15.85 -1.09 -18.29
CA ASP A 106 -16.25 0.14 -17.56
C ASP A 106 -16.69 -0.07 -16.10
N LYS A 107 -16.41 -1.24 -15.51
CA LYS A 107 -16.68 -1.52 -14.10
C LYS A 107 -15.45 -1.27 -13.25
N LYS A 108 -15.59 -0.36 -12.28
CA LYS A 108 -14.56 -0.02 -11.30
C LYS A 108 -15.12 -0.18 -9.90
N ILE A 109 -14.26 -0.57 -8.97
CA ILE A 109 -14.56 -0.57 -7.54
C ILE A 109 -13.49 0.29 -6.86
N ASN A 110 -13.90 1.26 -6.05
CA ASN A 110 -13.00 1.99 -5.17
C ASN A 110 -13.26 1.57 -3.72
N TYR A 111 -12.25 0.97 -3.08
CA TYR A 111 -12.28 0.67 -1.65
C TYR A 111 -11.52 1.74 -0.89
N LYS A 112 -12.11 2.24 0.21
CA LYS A 112 -11.44 3.19 1.11
C LYS A 112 -11.33 2.63 2.51
N PHE A 113 -10.10 2.54 3.00
CA PHE A 113 -9.71 2.08 4.32
C PHE A 113 -9.11 3.27 5.10
N SER A 114 -9.82 3.74 6.12
CA SER A 114 -9.37 4.90 6.89
C SER A 114 -8.51 4.49 8.07
N ASP A 115 -7.57 5.35 8.46
CA ASP A 115 -6.80 5.23 9.71
C ASP A 115 -6.07 3.88 9.87
N MET A 116 -5.42 3.45 8.78
CA MET A 116 -4.57 2.26 8.76
C MET A 116 -3.18 2.59 9.30
N PHE A 117 -2.57 1.69 10.06
CA PHE A 117 -1.19 1.79 10.53
C PHE A 117 -0.40 0.53 10.16
N VAL A 118 0.92 0.66 10.05
CA VAL A 118 1.80 -0.47 9.74
C VAL A 118 2.07 -1.26 11.01
N HIS A 119 1.76 -2.57 10.98
CA HIS A 119 2.08 -3.46 12.10
C HIS A 119 3.18 -4.47 11.76
N ASN A 120 3.50 -4.63 10.46
CA ASN A 120 4.62 -5.42 10.00
C ASN A 120 5.05 -4.94 8.60
N PHE A 121 6.34 -4.80 8.38
CA PHE A 121 6.93 -4.55 7.07
C PHE A 121 8.04 -5.56 6.83
N PHE A 122 8.02 -6.19 5.67
CA PHE A 122 9.02 -7.15 5.23
C PHE A 122 9.54 -6.76 3.84
N GLN A 123 10.83 -6.93 3.64
CA GLN A 123 11.49 -6.67 2.37
C GLN A 123 12.49 -7.78 2.05
N GLU A 124 12.46 -8.27 0.82
CA GLU A 124 13.43 -9.23 0.28
C GLU A 124 14.14 -8.60 -0.93
N LEU A 125 15.47 -8.59 -0.89
CA LEU A 125 16.31 -8.18 -2.02
C LEU A 125 17.23 -9.34 -2.36
N SER A 126 17.14 -9.85 -3.58
CA SER A 126 17.97 -10.97 -4.03
C SER A 126 18.60 -10.67 -5.38
N ILE A 127 19.94 -10.57 -5.37
CA ILE A 127 20.76 -10.45 -6.58
C ILE A 127 20.64 -11.74 -7.41
N GLU A 128 20.72 -12.90 -6.76
CA GLU A 128 20.65 -14.22 -7.42
C GLU A 128 19.30 -14.44 -8.11
N LYS A 129 18.20 -14.04 -7.47
CA LYS A 129 16.85 -14.17 -8.05
C LYS A 129 16.51 -13.01 -8.99
N GLY A 130 17.30 -11.94 -9.02
CA GLY A 130 16.99 -10.71 -9.75
C GLY A 130 15.67 -10.04 -9.31
N ILE A 131 15.26 -10.27 -8.06
CA ILE A 131 13.95 -9.90 -7.54
C ILE A 131 14.11 -9.04 -6.29
N GLY A 132 13.42 -7.91 -6.26
CA GLY A 132 13.16 -7.13 -5.06
C GLY A 132 11.65 -7.12 -4.76
N LEU A 133 11.28 -7.47 -3.54
CA LEU A 133 9.89 -7.54 -3.08
C LEU A 133 9.73 -6.81 -1.76
N PHE A 134 8.56 -6.22 -1.56
CA PHE A 134 8.12 -5.75 -0.25
C PHE A 134 6.75 -6.32 0.09
N VAL A 135 6.51 -6.52 1.37
CA VAL A 135 5.22 -6.89 1.95
C VAL A 135 4.93 -5.94 3.10
N ILE A 136 3.86 -5.17 3.00
CA ILE A 136 3.39 -4.29 4.07
C ILE A 136 2.08 -4.84 4.62
N LYS A 137 2.03 -5.03 5.95
CA LYS A 137 0.85 -5.50 6.66
C LYS A 137 0.31 -4.40 7.57
N LEU A 138 -0.99 -4.19 7.46
CA LEU A 138 -1.68 -3.01 7.93
C LEU A 138 -2.88 -3.41 8.77
N LYS A 139 -3.14 -2.63 9.81
CA LYS A 139 -4.32 -2.76 10.68
C LYS A 139 -5.03 -1.43 10.78
N GLN A 140 -6.35 -1.46 10.88
CA GLN A 140 -7.14 -0.25 11.14
C GLN A 140 -7.10 0.12 12.62
N LYS A 141 -7.09 1.41 12.95
CA LYS A 141 -7.25 1.89 14.32
C LYS A 141 -8.58 1.41 14.94
N PHE A 142 -8.51 0.83 16.13
CA PHE A 142 -9.60 0.11 16.79
C PHE A 142 -10.82 0.96 17.25
N HIS A 143 -10.77 2.29 17.15
CA HIS A 143 -11.75 3.18 17.78
C HIS A 143 -12.51 4.11 16.84
N GLN A 144 -12.77 3.66 15.62
CA GLN A 144 -13.53 4.46 14.68
C GLN A 144 -14.75 3.71 14.15
N ASN A 145 -15.90 4.39 14.17
CA ASN A 145 -17.12 3.96 13.48
C ASN A 145 -16.98 3.99 11.94
N HIS A 146 -15.76 4.18 11.40
CA HIS A 146 -15.49 4.24 9.97
C HIS A 146 -15.51 2.84 9.38
N LYS A 147 -16.67 2.46 8.86
CA LYS A 147 -16.81 1.32 7.96
C LYS A 147 -16.05 1.60 6.66
N ILE A 148 -15.60 0.54 5.99
CA ILE A 148 -15.05 0.66 4.63
C ILE A 148 -16.11 1.27 3.72
N GLU A 149 -15.73 2.32 3.00
CA GLU A 149 -16.56 2.92 1.96
C GLU A 149 -16.27 2.20 0.64
N ILE A 150 -17.33 1.79 -0.05
CA ILE A 150 -17.27 1.26 -1.42
C ILE A 150 -17.96 2.29 -2.31
N LYS A 151 -17.24 2.81 -3.31
CA LYS A 151 -17.77 3.74 -4.32
C LYS A 151 -17.73 3.12 -5.71
#